data_AF-A0AAF0M7I2-F1
#
_entry.id   AF-A0AAF0M7I2-F1
#
_cell.length_a   1.000
_cell.length_b   1.000
_cell.length_c   1.000
_cell.angle_alpha   90.00
_cell.angle_beta   90.00
_cell.angle_gamma   90.00
#
_symmetry.space_group_name_H-M   'P 1'
#
loop_
_entity.id
_entity.type
_entity.pdbx_description
1 polymer ?
#
loop_
_entity_poly.entity_id
_entity_poly.type
_entity_poly.pdbx_seq_one_letter_code
_entity_poly.pdbx_strand_id
1 'polypeptide(L)' 'MSLADKAKDVTQKVAGKVEEAVGKKTDDAELTHQGQKDQVMGEGRLDKEKAKDAFDGK' A
#
# COMPACT_ATOMS: atom_id res chain seq x y z
N MET A 1 -5.04 -3.99 -42.01
CA MET A 1 -5.07 -4.16 -40.54
C MET A 1 -5.96 -5.35 -40.23
N SER A 2 -5.37 -6.50 -39.88
CA SER A 2 -6.09 -7.78 -39.73
C SER A 2 -7.01 -7.78 -38.51
N LEU A 3 -8.10 -8.55 -38.52
CA LEU A 3 -8.98 -8.75 -37.35
C LEU A 3 -8.22 -9.34 -36.15
N ALA A 4 -7.13 -10.07 -36.42
CA ALA A 4 -6.23 -10.61 -35.40
C ALA A 4 -5.51 -9.51 -34.60
N ASP A 5 -5.15 -8.39 -35.23
CA ASP A 5 -4.54 -7.25 -34.53
C ASP A 5 -5.55 -6.57 -33.60
N LYS A 6 -6.80 -6.37 -34.06
CA LYS A 6 -7.86 -5.82 -33.20
C LYS A 6 -8.15 -6.69 -31.99
N ALA A 7 -8.17 -8.02 -32.15
CA ALA A 7 -8.39 -8.94 -31.03
C ALA A 7 -7.23 -8.92 -30.02
N LYS A 8 -5.97 -8.87 -30.49
CA LYS A 8 -4.79 -8.75 -29.62
C LYS A 8 -4.76 -7.42 -28.86
N ASP A 9 -5.09 -6.31 -29.53
CA ASP A 9 -5.10 -4.98 -28.92
C ASP A 9 -6.15 -4.86 -27.80
N VAL A 10 -7.35 -5.42 -28.03
CA VAL A 10 -8.41 -5.47 -27.02
C VAL A 10 -8.02 -6.39 -25.87
N THR A 11 -7.45 -7.56 -26.17
CA THR A 11 -7.01 -8.52 -25.14
C THR A 11 -5.92 -7.90 -24.25
N GLN A 12 -4.91 -7.25 -24.83
CA GLN A 12 -3.88 -6.55 -24.06
C GLN A 12 -4.44 -5.37 -23.25
N LYS A 13 -5.37 -4.59 -23.79
CA LYS A 13 -6.05 -3.52 -23.03
C LYS A 13 -6.84 -4.05 -21.85
N VAL A 14 -7.52 -5.18 -22.01
CA VAL A 14 -8.29 -5.80 -20.93
C VAL A 14 -7.37 -6.40 -19.89
N ALA A 15 -6.33 -7.14 -20.30
CA ALA A 15 -5.34 -7.70 -19.40
C ALA A 15 -4.64 -6.61 -18.58
N GLY A 16 -4.18 -5.54 -19.23
CA GLY A 16 -3.53 -4.41 -18.56
C GLY A 16 -4.45 -3.68 -17.57
N LYS A 17 -5.75 -3.53 -17.89
CA LYS A 17 -6.73 -2.95 -16.95
C LYS A 17 -6.97 -3.85 -15.74
N VAL A 18 -6.95 -5.16 -15.93
CA VAL A 18 -7.11 -6.12 -14.83
C VAL A 18 -5.87 -6.10 -13.93
N GLU A 19 -4.66 -6.12 -14.51
CA GLU A 19 -3.41 -5.97 -13.77
C GLU A 19 -3.34 -4.62 -13.03
N GLU A 20 -3.71 -3.50 -13.66
CA GLU A 20 -3.76 -2.20 -12.98
C GLU A 20 -4.76 -2.19 -11.82
N ALA A 21 -5.94 -2.81 -11.98
CA ALA A 21 -6.96 -2.81 -10.94
C ALA A 21 -6.59 -3.71 -9.76
N VAL A 22 -6.00 -4.88 -10.03
CA VAL A 22 -5.50 -5.81 -9.01
C VAL A 22 -4.26 -5.23 -8.32
N GLY A 23 -3.35 -4.64 -9.09
CA GLY A 23 -2.18 -3.93 -8.60
C GLY A 23 -2.59 -2.82 -7.66
N LYS A 24 -3.42 -1.87 -8.11
CA LYS A 24 -3.91 -0.76 -7.26
C LYS A 24 -4.59 -1.24 -6.00
N LYS A 25 -5.47 -2.26 -6.06
CA LYS A 25 -6.13 -2.79 -4.85
C LYS A 25 -5.16 -3.45 -3.87
N THR A 26 -4.18 -4.20 -4.37
CA THR A 26 -3.20 -4.90 -3.54
C THR A 26 -2.21 -3.91 -2.94
N ASP A 27 -1.71 -2.96 -3.74
CA ASP A 27 -0.82 -1.89 -3.30
C ASP A 27 -1.49 -1.03 -2.22
N ASP A 28 -2.74 -0.58 -2.42
CA ASP A 28 -3.46 0.21 -1.41
C ASP A 28 -3.62 -0.56 -0.09
N ALA A 29 -3.94 -1.85 -0.18
CA ALA A 29 -4.10 -2.70 1.01
C ALA A 29 -2.77 -2.89 1.74
N GLU A 30 -1.68 -3.13 1.01
CA GLU A 30 -0.35 -3.30 1.59
C GLU A 30 0.19 -1.99 2.18
N LEU A 31 0.02 -0.87 1.47
CA LEU A 31 0.46 0.46 1.88
C LEU A 31 -0.33 0.94 3.11
N THR A 32 -1.65 0.68 3.16
CA THR A 32 -2.47 0.98 4.35
C THR A 32 -2.05 0.14 5.55
N HIS A 33 -1.71 -1.13 5.31
CA HIS A 33 -1.28 -2.04 6.38
C HIS A 33 0.12 -1.65 6.92
N GLN A 34 1.05 -1.25 6.04
CA GLN A 34 2.35 -0.72 6.45
C GLN A 34 2.19 0.62 7.18
N GLY A 35 1.37 1.54 6.67
CA GLY A 35 1.09 2.83 7.32
C GLY A 35 0.51 2.69 8.72
N GLN A 36 -0.46 1.78 8.94
CA GLN A 36 -0.97 1.49 10.29
C GLN A 36 0.10 0.91 11.22
N LYS A 37 0.93 -0.03 10.72
CA LYS A 37 2.02 -0.60 11.53
C LYS A 37 3.05 0.46 11.92
N ASP A 38 3.41 1.36 11.00
CA ASP A 38 4.33 2.46 11.28
C ASP A 38 3.73 3.49 12.25
N GLN A 39 2.44 3.81 12.12
CA GLN A 39 1.75 4.68 13.08
C GLN A 39 1.75 4.08 14.49
N VAL A 40 1.40 2.79 14.63
CA VAL A 40 1.39 2.10 15.93
C VAL A 40 2.79 2.00 16.53
N MET A 41 3.82 1.73 15.72
CA MET A 41 5.21 1.74 16.19
C MET A 41 5.69 3.15 16.57
N GLY A 42 5.29 4.16 15.81
CA GLY A 42 5.63 5.57 16.05
C GLY A 42 5.01 6.09 17.35
N GLU A 43 3.71 5.89 17.54
CA GLU A 43 3.00 6.24 18.77
C GLU A 43 3.55 5.46 19.97
N GLY A 44 3.76 4.14 19.82
CA GLY A 44 4.34 3.32 20.89
C GLY A 44 5.78 3.71 21.28
N ARG A 45 6.57 4.28 20.36
CA ARG A 45 7.89 4.85 20.66
C ARG A 45 7.77 6.19 21.38
N LEU A 46 6.92 7.09 20.89
CA LEU A 46 6.69 8.40 21.51
C LEU A 46 6.13 8.27 22.93
N ASP A 47 5.18 7.36 23.16
CA ASP A 47 4.65 7.10 24.50
C ASP A 47 5.71 6.49 25.42
N LYS A 48 6.56 5.59 24.91
CA LYS A 48 7.69 5.04 25.69
C LYS A 48 8.73 6.11 26.04
N GLU A 49 9.07 6.99 25.11
CA GLU A 49 10.02 8.08 25.38
C GLU A 49 9.43 9.09 26.35
N LYS A 50 8.17 9.50 26.19
CA LYS A 50 7.48 10.37 27.16
C LYS A 50 7.37 9.73 28.54
N ALA A 51 7.05 8.44 28.61
CA ALA A 51 6.97 7.73 29.88
C ALA A 51 8.34 7.62 30.55
N LYS A 52 9.40 7.38 29.78
CA LYS A 52 10.78 7.40 30.31
C LYS A 52 11.19 8.78 30.79
N ASP A 53 10.96 9.82 29.99
CA ASP A 53 11.30 11.21 30.35
C ASP A 53 10.57 11.66 31.63
N ALA A 54 9.29 11.30 31.77
CA ALA A 54 8.50 11.57 32.98
C ALA A 54 8.93 10.74 34.20
N PHE A 55 9.59 9.59 34.00
CA PHE A 55 10.05 8.71 35.08
C PHE A 55 11.49 8.99 35.51
N ASP A 56 12.36 9.38 34.56
CA ASP A 56 13.75 9.77 34.79
C ASP A 56 13.87 11.21 35.31
N GLY A 57 12.88 12.07 35.02
CA GLY A 57 12.82 13.45 35.48
C GLY A 57 12.34 13.67 36.93
N LYS A 58 12.20 12.63 37.75
CA LYS A 58 11.73 12.73 39.15
C LYS A 58 12.77 12.29 40.17
#